data_AF-X0YSG9-F1
#
_entry.id   AF-X0YSG9-F1
#
_cell.length_a   1.000
_cell.length_b   1.000
_cell.length_c   1.000
_cell.angle_alpha   90.00
_cell.angle_beta   90.00
_cell.angle_gamma   90.00
#
_symmetry.space_group_name_H-M   'P 1'
#
loop_
_entity.id
_entity.type
_entity.pdbx_description
1 polymer ?
#
loop_
_entity_poly.entity_id
_entity_poly.type
_entity_poly.pdbx_seq_one_letter_code
_entity_poly.pdbx_strand_id
1 'polypeptide(L)'
;MKDLISSHAAWVDEALEQGSKARDVKWTESIAVGSKKFVEKIKEKLGTLFLSRKVEGKEGQYELQDPQKPYGSQNTPENTLL
;
A
#
# COMPACT_ATOMS: atom_id res chain seq x y z
N MET A 1 11.94 22.52 -22.73
CA MET A 1 12.05 21.79 -21.46
C MET A 1 10.71 21.99 -20.74
N LYS A 2 9.90 20.93 -20.55
CA LYS A 2 8.64 21.09 -19.83
C LYS A 2 8.96 21.34 -18.37
N ASP A 3 8.40 22.42 -17.81
CA ASP A 3 8.50 22.72 -16.38
C ASP A 3 7.86 21.57 -15.58
N LEU A 4 8.37 21.31 -14.37
CA LEU A 4 7.88 20.24 -13.49
C LEU A 4 6.38 20.36 -13.26
N ILE A 5 5.88 21.59 -13.11
CA ILE A 5 4.46 21.89 -12.91
C ILE A 5 3.63 21.41 -14.10
N SER A 6 4.07 21.72 -15.32
CA SER A 6 3.36 21.35 -16.55
C SER A 6 3.37 19.84 -16.81
N SER A 7 4.46 19.16 -16.43
CA SER A 7 4.57 17.71 -16.57
C SER A 7 3.69 16.99 -15.55
N HIS A 8 3.66 17.48 -14.30
CA HIS A 8 2.79 16.95 -13.27
C HIS A 8 1.31 17.11 -13.63
N ALA A 9 0.90 18.28 -14.13
CA ALA A 9 -0.49 18.50 -14.56
C ALA A 9 -0.92 17.51 -15.65
N ALA A 10 -0.08 17.31 -16.67
CA ALA A 10 -0.36 16.36 -17.73
C ALA A 10 -0.49 14.90 -17.23
N TRP A 11 0.34 14.48 -16.26
CA TRP A 11 0.22 13.14 -15.66
C TRP A 11 -1.06 12.95 -14.85
N VAL A 12 -1.52 14.01 -14.17
CA VAL A 12 -2.79 13.98 -13.45
C VAL A 12 -3.95 13.83 -14.44
N ASP A 13 -3.98 14.64 -15.49
CA ASP A 13 -5.04 14.60 -16.50
C ASP A 13 -5.09 13.22 -17.19
N GLU A 14 -3.92 12.69 -17.58
CA GLU A 14 -3.80 11.35 -18.16
C GLU A 14 -4.32 10.25 -17.21
N ALA A 15 -3.95 10.31 -15.93
CA ALA A 15 -4.41 9.33 -14.94
C ALA A 15 -5.93 9.40 -14.71
N LEU A 16 -6.53 10.60 -14.81
CA LEU A 16 -7.97 10.79 -14.68
C LEU A 16 -8.74 10.25 -15.90
N GLU A 17 -8.17 10.38 -17.11
CA GLU A 17 -8.76 9.89 -18.36
C GLU A 17 -8.71 8.36 -18.51
N GLN A 18 -7.67 7.70 -18.00
CA GLN A 18 -7.48 6.24 -18.13
C GLN A 18 -8.54 5.38 -17.42
N GLY A 19 -9.47 5.96 -16.65
CA GLY A 19 -10.65 5.27 -16.12
C GLY A 19 -10.39 4.20 -15.05
N SER A 20 -9.13 3.84 -14.79
CA SER A 20 -8.68 2.97 -13.71
C SER A 20 -8.78 3.71 -12.36
N LYS A 21 -10.01 3.94 -11.91
CA LYS A 21 -10.31 4.52 -10.57
C LYS A 21 -10.35 3.45 -9.48
N ALA A 22 -10.07 2.19 -9.82
CA ALA A 22 -9.96 1.12 -8.86
C ALA A 22 -8.76 1.40 -7.94
N ARG A 23 -8.94 1.14 -6.64
CA ARG A 23 -7.83 1.19 -5.69
C ARG A 23 -6.77 0.19 -6.13
N ASP A 24 -5.55 0.67 -6.29
CA ASP A 24 -4.40 -0.21 -6.50
C ASP A 24 -4.01 -0.81 -5.15
N VAL A 25 -4.22 -2.13 -5.03
CA VAL A 25 -3.95 -2.95 -3.84
C VAL A 25 -2.52 -2.74 -3.34
N LYS A 26 -1.57 -2.50 -4.27
CA LYS A 26 -0.17 -2.24 -3.94
C LYS A 26 -0.01 -0.99 -3.07
N TRP A 27 -0.81 0.05 -3.29
CA TRP A 27 -0.76 1.28 -2.49
C TRP A 27 -1.69 1.26 -1.29
N THR A 28 -2.78 0.48 -1.34
CA THR A 28 -3.78 0.49 -0.26
C THR A 28 -3.59 -0.60 0.78
N GLU A 29 -2.89 -1.69 0.45
CA GLU A 29 -2.74 -2.85 1.32
C GLU A 29 -1.27 -3.19 1.65
N SER A 30 -0.32 -2.46 1.05
CA SER A 30 1.10 -2.59 1.36
C SER A 30 1.58 -1.54 2.35
N ILE A 31 2.36 -1.99 3.32
CA ILE A 31 3.07 -1.15 4.29
C ILE A 31 4.30 -0.49 3.65
N ALA A 32 4.96 -1.17 2.72
CA ALA A 32 6.11 -0.64 2.00
C ALA A 32 6.13 -1.14 0.57
N VAL A 33 6.49 -0.24 -0.35
CA VAL A 33 6.66 -0.51 -1.78
C VAL A 33 7.97 0.11 -2.25
N GLY A 34 8.79 -0.63 -3.00
CA GLY A 34 9.99 -0.10 -3.63
C GLY A 34 11.08 -1.14 -3.86
N SER A 35 12.34 -0.70 -3.81
CA SER A 35 13.48 -1.62 -3.96
C SER A 35 13.50 -2.69 -2.87
N LYS A 36 14.03 -3.87 -3.19
CA LYS A 36 14.14 -4.98 -2.22
C LYS A 36 14.81 -4.56 -0.92
N LYS A 37 15.94 -3.85 -1.03
CA LYS A 37 16.70 -3.32 0.12
C LYS A 37 15.88 -2.38 0.99
N PHE A 38 15.05 -1.53 0.39
CA PHE A 38 14.16 -0.64 1.13
C PHE A 38 13.11 -1.44 1.89
N VAL A 39 12.44 -2.38 1.23
CA VAL A 39 11.36 -3.17 1.82
C VAL A 39 11.88 -4.08 2.94
N GLU A 40 13.05 -4.70 2.77
CA GLU A 40 13.71 -5.50 3.81
C GLU A 40 14.08 -4.66 5.04
N LYS A 41 14.59 -3.44 4.84
CA LYS A 41 14.89 -2.51 5.94
C LYS A 41 13.63 -2.12 6.71
N ILE A 42 12.50 -1.93 6.03
CA ILE A 42 11.23 -1.65 6.71
C ILE A 42 10.75 -2.88 7.48
N LYS A 43 10.85 -4.07 6.88
CA LYS A 43 10.51 -5.35 7.52
C LYS A 43 11.30 -5.57 8.82
N GLU A 44 12.60 -5.31 8.83
CA GLU A 44 13.44 -5.39 10.04
C GLU A 44 13.00 -4.41 11.13
N LYS A 45 12.68 -3.17 10.76
CA LYS A 45 12.23 -2.13 11.71
C LYS A 45 10.87 -2.43 12.35
N LEU A 46 9.97 -3.09 11.62
CA LEU A 46 8.63 -3.45 12.11
C LEU A 46 8.66 -4.65 13.07
N GLY A 47 9.80 -5.33 13.20
CA GLY A 47 10.02 -6.35 14.22
C GLY A 47 9.39 -7.71 13.91
N THR A 48 9.30 -8.55 14.95
CA THR A 48 9.04 -10.00 14.85
C THR A 48 7.73 -10.37 14.16
N LEU A 49 6.70 -9.53 14.25
CA LEU A 49 5.41 -9.74 13.58
C LEU A 49 5.51 -9.73 12.05
N PHE A 50 6.49 -9.00 11.52
CA PHE A 50 6.70 -8.85 10.08
C PHE A 50 7.84 -9.73 9.55
N LEU A 51 8.69 -10.29 10.42
CA LEU A 51 9.83 -11.13 10.01
C LEU A 51 9.41 -12.40 9.25
N SER A 52 8.28 -13.00 9.59
CA SER A 52 7.73 -14.19 8.92
C SER A 52 7.09 -13.88 7.56
N ARG A 53 6.89 -12.60 7.22
CA ARG A 53 6.23 -12.19 5.97
C ARG A 53 7.20 -12.20 4.80
N LYS A 54 6.72 -12.60 3.63
CA LYS A 54 7.51 -12.63 2.42
C LYS A 54 7.48 -11.26 1.75
N VAL A 55 8.63 -10.82 1.26
CA VAL A 55 8.73 -9.66 0.37
C VAL A 55 8.51 -10.18 -1.04
N GLU A 56 7.45 -9.74 -1.70
CA GLU A 56 7.05 -10.21 -3.03
C GLU A 56 7.24 -9.11 -4.08
N GLY A 57 7.59 -9.48 -5.31
CA GLY A 57 7.84 -8.50 -6.37
C GLY A 57 8.87 -8.93 -7.42
N LYS A 58 8.94 -8.16 -8.51
CA LYS A 58 9.92 -8.29 -9.60
C LYS A 58 10.45 -6.90 -10.00
N GLU A 59 11.67 -6.87 -10.54
CA GLU A 59 12.24 -5.67 -11.21
C GLU A 59 12.17 -4.35 -10.40
N GLY A 60 12.50 -4.41 -9.10
CA GLY A 60 12.57 -3.20 -8.27
C GLY A 60 11.23 -2.72 -7.72
N GLN A 61 10.14 -3.45 -7.99
CA GLN A 61 8.83 -3.25 -7.38
C GLN A 61 8.56 -4.39 -6.40
N TYR A 62 9.13 -4.28 -5.21
CA TYR A 62 8.86 -5.17 -4.09
C TYR A 62 7.85 -4.55 -3.15
N GLU A 63 7.05 -5.39 -2.51
CA GLU A 63 6.05 -4.98 -1.54
C GLU A 63 6.09 -5.82 -0.25
N LEU A 64 5.69 -5.17 0.85
CA LEU A 64 5.43 -5.79 2.15
C LEU A 64 4.00 -5.47 2.55
N GLN A 65 3.15 -6.48 2.66
CA GLN A 65 1.72 -6.33 2.94
C GLN A 65 1.37 -6.34 4.44
N ASP A 66 0.31 -5.63 4.81
CA ASP A 66 -0.26 -5.64 6.17
C ASP A 66 -1.06 -6.94 6.39
N PRO A 67 -0.97 -7.61 7.56
CA PRO A 67 -1.97 -8.58 7.96
C PRO A 67 -3.39 -8.00 7.94
N GLN A 68 -4.13 -8.31 6.87
CA GLN A 68 -5.59 -8.15 6.79
C GLN A 68 -6.25 -8.94 7.94
N LYS A 69 -6.53 -8.27 9.06
CA LYS A 69 -7.51 -8.77 10.04
C LYS A 69 -8.88 -8.30 9.57
N PRO A 70 -9.87 -9.19 9.41
CA PRO A 70 -11.23 -8.78 9.10
C PRO A 70 -11.70 -7.75 10.14
N TYR A 71 -12.17 -6.61 9.66
CA TYR A 71 -12.86 -5.64 10.50
C TYR A 71 -14.18 -6.30 10.94
N GLY A 72 -14.27 -6.73 12.20
CA GLY A 72 -15.53 -7.30 12.73
C GLY A 72 -15.42 -8.48 13.69
N SER A 73 -14.26 -9.12 13.86
CA SER A 73 -14.19 -10.33 14.70
C SER A 73 -14.32 -10.09 16.22
N GLN A 74 -14.38 -8.84 16.66
CA GLN A 74 -14.40 -8.43 18.09
C GLN A 74 -15.45 -7.34 18.38
N ASN A 75 -16.34 -7.02 17.44
CA ASN A 75 -17.34 -5.96 17.63
C ASN A 75 -18.55 -6.54 18.37
N THR A 76 -18.49 -6.65 19.70
CA THR A 76 -19.71 -6.66 20.50
C THR A 76 -20.30 -5.25 20.47
N PRO A 77 -21.51 -5.03 19.92
CA PRO A 77 -22.13 -3.71 19.95
C PRO A 77 -22.39 -3.28 21.40
N GLU A 78 -21.70 -2.23 21.85
CA GLU A 78 -21.85 -1.67 23.21
C GLU A 78 -23.24 -1.04 23.46
N ASN A 79 -24.05 -0.85 22.41
CA ASN A 79 -25.38 -0.24 22.48
C ASN A 79 -26.51 -1.25 22.18
N THR A 80 -26.57 -2.36 22.89
CA THR A 80 -27.73 -3.28 22.81
C THR A 80 -28.49 -3.28 24.14
N LEU A 81 -29.08 -2.14 24.52
CA LEU A 81 -30.19 -2.06 25.46
C LEU A 81 -31.10 -0.89 25.06
N LEU A 82 -32.15 -1.20 24.29
CA LEU A 82 -33.39 -0.43 24.19
C LEU A 82 -34.56 -1.41 24.33
#